data_AF-A0A933YGY6-F1
#
_entry.id   AF-A0A933YGY6-F1
#
_cell.length_a   1.000
_cell.length_b   1.000
_cell.length_c   1.000
_cell.angle_alpha   90.00
_cell.angle_beta   90.00
_cell.angle_gamma   90.00
#
_symmetry.space_group_name_H-M   'P 1'
#
loop_
_entity.id
_entity.type
_entity.pdbx_description
1 polymer ?
#
loop_
_entity_poly.entity_id
_entity_poly.type
_entity_poly.pdbx_seq_one_letter_code
_entity_poly.pdbx_strand_id
1 'polypeptide(L)' 'MVDFLSGAAMFIRTDVIKQIGLFDPRFFVYLEELDFAARAKKAGYNCIYSPAGQVRHKGRHSIDKRYKPP' A
#
# COMPACT_ATOMS: atom_id res chain seq x y z
N MET A 1 -0.25 -10.77 -12.57
CA MET A 1 0.35 -9.73 -11.71
C MET A 1 -0.55 -8.53 -11.74
N VAL A 2 -0.60 -7.76 -10.65
CA VAL A 2 -1.37 -6.51 -10.58
C VAL A 2 -0.41 -5.35 -10.42
N ASP A 3 -0.79 -4.15 -10.86
CA ASP A 3 0.08 -2.97 -10.74
C ASP A 3 0.15 -2.41 -9.33
N PHE A 4 -0.91 -2.61 -8.54
CA PHE A 4 -0.96 -2.27 -7.12
C PHE A 4 -2.00 -3.13 -6.39
N LEU A 5 -1.92 -3.14 -5.07
CA LEU A 5 -2.89 -3.78 -4.18
C LEU A 5 -3.55 -2.69 -3.34
N SER A 6 -4.77 -2.94 -2.84
CA SER A 6 -5.36 -2.03 -1.86
C SER A 6 -4.53 -2.04 -0.58
N GLY A 7 -4.20 -0.84 -0.06
CA GLY A 7 -3.50 -0.69 1.21
C GLY A 7 -4.24 -1.25 2.43
N ALA A 8 -5.55 -1.55 2.31
CA ALA A 8 -6.37 -2.05 3.42
C ALA A 8 -5.91 -3.40 3.99
N ALA A 9 -5.27 -4.26 3.17
CA ALA A 9 -4.71 -5.52 3.61
C ALA A 9 -3.57 -5.95 2.67
N MET A 10 -2.33 -5.84 3.15
CA MET A 10 -1.13 -6.22 2.41
C MET A 10 -0.21 -7.08 3.27
N PHE A 11 0.40 -8.09 2.65
CA PHE A 11 1.51 -8.83 3.23
C PHE A 11 2.76 -8.51 2.43
N ILE A 12 3.80 -8.03 3.13
CA ILE A 12 5.04 -7.56 2.52
C ILE A 12 6.18 -8.35 3.12
N ARG A 13 7.05 -8.90 2.26
CA ARG A 13 8.25 -9.60 2.73
C ARG A 13 9.21 -8.60 3.39
N THR A 14 9.83 -9.01 4.50
CA THR A 14 10.73 -8.13 5.26
C THR A 14 11.92 -7.62 4.45
N ASP A 15 12.43 -8.42 3.50
CA ASP A 15 13.53 -8.02 2.61
C ASP A 15 13.15 -6.90 1.65
N VAL A 16 11.89 -6.88 1.17
CA VAL A 16 11.37 -5.76 0.37
C VAL A 16 11.44 -4.47 1.17
N ILE A 17 10.95 -4.47 2.41
CA ILE A 17 10.99 -3.29 3.29
C ILE A 17 12.43 -2.85 3.56
N LYS A 18 13.34 -3.80 3.82
CA LYS A 18 14.76 -3.48 4.04
C LYS A 18 15.41 -2.85 2.81
N GLN A 19 14.95 -3.17 1.61
CA GLN A 19 15.51 -2.67 0.36
C GLN A 19 14.91 -1.33 -0.08
N ILE A 20 13.58 -1.16 -0.02
CA ILE A 20 12.90 0.01 -0.59
C ILE A 20 12.37 0.99 0.47
N GLY A 21 12.46 0.63 1.76
CA GLY A 21 11.89 1.39 2.87
C GLY A 21 10.40 1.12 3.08
N LEU A 22 9.80 1.85 4.02
CA LEU A 22 8.36 1.79 4.33
C LEU A 22 7.53 2.68 3.38
N PHE A 23 6.27 2.92 3.73
CA PHE A 23 5.46 3.96 3.10
C PHE A 23 6.09 5.34 3.31
N ASP A 24 5.97 6.18 2.30
CA ASP A 24 6.45 7.55 2.38
C ASP A 24 5.50 8.39 3.27
N PRO A 25 6.00 8.99 4.36
CA PRO A 25 5.16 9.69 5.33
C PRO A 25 4.52 10.97 4.79
N ARG A 26 4.91 11.43 3.59
CA ARG A 26 4.27 12.55 2.89
C ARG A 26 2.86 12.20 2.41
N PHE A 27 2.55 10.92 2.28
CA PHE A 27 1.19 10.46 2.02
C PHE A 27 0.49 10.22 3.37
N PHE A 28 -0.58 10.96 3.62
CA PHE A 28 -1.39 10.76 4.84
C PHE A 28 -2.48 9.71 4.63
N VAL A 29 -3.20 9.80 3.51
CA VAL A 29 -4.25 8.87 3.13
C VAL A 29 -4.39 8.91 1.62
N TYR A 30 -4.41 7.73 1.01
CA TYR A 30 -4.36 7.50 -0.42
C TYR A 30 -2.98 7.72 -1.07
N LEU A 31 -2.70 6.87 -2.06
CA LEU A 31 -1.53 6.86 -2.93
C LEU A 31 -0.25 6.31 -2.28
N GLU A 32 -0.23 6.10 -0.96
CA GLU A 32 0.91 5.48 -0.28
C GLU A 32 1.19 4.07 -0.82
N GLU A 33 0.14 3.30 -1.10
CA GLU A 33 0.25 1.94 -1.63
C GLU A 33 0.68 1.95 -3.10
N LEU A 34 0.31 2.99 -3.85
CA LEU A 34 0.64 3.15 -5.26
C LEU A 34 2.13 3.53 -5.42
N ASP A 35 2.62 4.47 -4.62
CA ASP A 35 4.05 4.79 -4.52
C ASP A 35 4.87 3.56 -4.12
N PHE A 36 4.42 2.84 -3.09
CA PHE A 36 5.11 1.65 -2.61
C PHE A 36 5.17 0.55 -3.69
N ALA A 37 4.07 0.28 -4.39
CA ALA A 37 4.04 -0.67 -5.48
C ALA A 37 4.96 -0.26 -6.64
N ALA A 38 5.01 1.03 -6.98
CA ALA A 38 5.91 1.55 -8.00
C ALA A 38 7.39 1.38 -7.61
N ARG A 39 7.76 1.65 -6.35
CA ARG A 39 9.12 1.40 -5.83
C ARG A 39 9.47 -0.08 -5.80
N ALA A 40 8.54 -0.95 -5.38
CA ALA A 40 8.73 -2.39 -5.37
C ALA A 40 8.97 -2.93 -6.78
N LYS A 41 8.18 -2.49 -7.76
CA LYS A 41 8.32 -2.84 -9.19
C LYS A 41 9.69 -2.42 -9.74
N LYS A 42 10.13 -1.19 -9.45
CA LYS A 42 11.47 -0.70 -9.83
C LYS A 42 12.61 -1.52 -9.20
N ALA A 43 12.39 -2.07 -8.01
CA ALA A 43 13.34 -2.94 -7.30
C ALA A 43 13.27 -4.41 -7.73
N GLY A 44 12.44 -4.77 -8.71
CA GLY A 44 12.32 -6.13 -9.25
C GLY A 44 11.30 -7.02 -8.54
N TYR A 45 10.47 -6.46 -7.66
CA TYR A 45 9.41 -7.19 -6.98
C TYR A 45 8.06 -7.05 -7.67
N ASN A 46 7.21 -8.07 -7.53
CA ASN A 46 5.88 -8.11 -8.12
C ASN A 46 4.79 -8.01 -7.06
N CYS A 47 3.71 -7.30 -7.37
CA CYS A 47 2.48 -7.34 -6.60
C CYS A 47 1.61 -8.53 -7.06
N ILE A 48 1.21 -9.37 -6.11
CA ILE A 48 0.44 -10.59 -6.36
C ILE A 48 -0.86 -10.53 -5.56
N TYR A 49 -1.98 -10.74 -6.26
CA TYR A 49 -3.27 -10.98 -5.65
C TYR A 49 -3.41 -12.46 -5.28
N SER A 50 -3.75 -12.75 -4.02
CA SER A 50 -3.95 -14.13 -3.54
C SER A 50 -5.43 -14.35 -3.19
N PRO A 51 -6.18 -15.13 -3.98
CA PRO A 51 -7.60 -15.41 -3.71
C PRO A 51 -7.81 -16.33 -2.50
N ALA A 52 -6.76 -17.03 -2.04
CA ALA A 52 -6.82 -17.94 -0.90
C ALA A 52 -6.95 -17.19 0.44
N GLY A 53 -6.37 -16.00 0.55
CA GLY A 53 -6.47 -15.15 1.73
C GLY A 53 -7.63 -14.16 1.58
N GLN A 54 -8.67 -14.30 2.39
CA GLN A 54 -9.81 -13.39 2.38
C GLN A 54 -9.80 -12.51 3.63
N VAL A 55 -9.72 -11.19 3.42
CA VAL A 55 -9.85 -10.18 4.47
C VAL A 55 -11.04 -9.29 4.15
N ARG A 56 -11.96 -9.13 5.10
CA ARG A 56 -13.12 -8.24 4.96
C ARG A 56 -12.84 -6.92 5.66
N HIS A 57 -12.62 -5.87 4.89
CA HIS A 57 -12.54 -4.51 5.42
C HIS A 57 -13.95 -4.01 5.79
N LYS A 58 -14.26 -3.92 7.08
CA LYS A 58 -15.56 -3.47 7.59
C LYS A 58 -15.42 -2.05 8.13
N GLY A 59 -16.25 -1.15 7.61
CA GLY A 59 -16.23 0.27 8.00
C GLY A 59 -15.69 1.14 6.88
N ARG A 60 -16.12 2.39 6.87
CA ARG A 60 -15.62 3.44 5.98
C ARG A 60 -15.77 4.75 6.72
N HIS A 61 -14.70 5.53 6.74
CA HIS A 61 -14.72 6.90 7.20
C HIS A 61 -14.20 7.77 6.06
N SER A 62 -14.93 8.84 5.79
CA SER A 62 -14.49 9.90 4.90
C SER A 62 -13.64 10.88 5.68
N ILE A 63 -12.61 11.40 5.02
CA ILE A 63 -11.77 12.44 5.58
C ILE A 63 -12.58 13.75 5.58
N ASP A 64 -12.51 14.53 6.67
CA ASP A 64 -13.13 15.87 6.69
C ASP A 64 -12.51 16.70 5.56
N LYS A 65 -13.35 17.42 4.82
CA LYS A 65 -12.91 18.33 3.75
C LYS A 65 -11.91 19.40 4.23
N ARG A 66 -11.88 19.68 5.53
CA ARG A 66 -10.97 20.62 6.18
C ARG A 66 -9.63 20.00 6.60
N TYR A 67 -9.44 18.70 6.37
CA TYR A 67 -8.18 18.04 6.67
C TYR A 67 -7.05 18.66 5.85
N LYS A 68 -5.99 19.08 6.54
CA LYS A 68 -4.75 19.53 5.93
C LYS A 68 -3.67 18.48 6.24
N PRO A 69 -3.03 17.88 5.23
CA PRO A 69 -1.89 17.01 5.47
C PRO A 69 -0.76 17.79 6.18
N PRO A 70 0.07 17.11 6.98
CA PRO A 70 1.22 17.71 7.66
C PRO A 70 2.24 18.30 6.69
#